data_AF-A0A0P8WD50-F1
#
_entry.id   AF-A0A0P8WD50-F1
#
_cell.length_a   1.000
_cell.length_b   1.000
_cell.length_c   1.000
_cell.angle_alpha   90.00
_cell.angle_beta   90.00
_cell.angle_gamma   90.00
#
_symmetry.space_group_name_H-M   'P 1'
#
loop_
_entity.id
_entity.type
_entity.pdbx_description
1 polymer ?
#
loop_
_entity_poly.entity_id
_entity_poly.type
_entity_poly.pdbx_seq_one_letter_code
_entity_poly.pdbx_strand_id
1 'polypeptide(L)'
;MANIYDIDAYVDQIALRSFVRSFSPIAVSKVLNLPLNPVIERLNYLKDGKKLTLKYEIRCYEDSNIIKVVDDFSGFIGKKLYCKNCDDEIEVGLDNIFPVYYIDDDYREYLKKN
;
A
#
# COMPACT_ATOMS: atom_id res chain seq x y z
N MET A 1 -16.40 -16.99 -7.71
CA MET A 1 -14.93 -16.90 -7.56
C MET A 1 -14.56 -15.49 -7.96
N ALA A 2 -13.86 -14.75 -7.09
CA ALA A 2 -13.35 -13.46 -7.50
C ALA A 2 -12.25 -13.66 -8.56
N ASN A 3 -12.17 -12.74 -9.51
CA ASN A 3 -11.29 -12.71 -10.67
C ASN A 3 -10.45 -11.41 -10.60
N ILE A 4 -9.39 -11.30 -11.40
CA ILE A 4 -8.60 -10.08 -11.60
C ILE A 4 -9.45 -8.82 -11.85
N TYR A 5 -10.61 -8.93 -12.52
CA TYR A 5 -11.53 -7.81 -12.73
C TYR A 5 -12.20 -7.31 -11.44
N ASP A 6 -12.33 -8.16 -10.41
CA ASP A 6 -12.89 -7.76 -9.12
C ASP A 6 -11.91 -6.89 -8.34
N ILE A 7 -10.60 -7.00 -8.60
CA ILE A 7 -9.59 -6.11 -8.02
C ILE A 7 -9.78 -4.69 -8.56
N ASP A 8 -9.95 -4.53 -9.88
CA ASP A 8 -10.18 -3.22 -10.49
C ASP A 8 -11.45 -2.57 -9.97
N ALA A 9 -12.57 -3.31 -9.97
CA ALA A 9 -13.84 -2.81 -9.47
C ALA A 9 -13.74 -2.42 -7.98
N TYR A 10 -13.00 -3.18 -7.17
CA TYR A 10 -12.75 -2.83 -5.79
C TYR A 10 -11.89 -1.57 -5.65
N VAL A 11 -10.84 -1.42 -6.47
CA VAL A 11 -10.00 -0.22 -6.51
C VAL A 11 -10.82 1.02 -6.88
N ASP A 12 -11.77 0.90 -7.80
CA ASP A 12 -12.66 2.00 -8.18
C ASP A 12 -13.58 2.39 -7.02
N GLN A 13 -14.17 1.40 -6.34
CA GLN A 13 -15.02 1.62 -5.18
C GLN A 13 -14.28 2.32 -4.03
N ILE A 14 -13.04 1.93 -3.73
CA ILE A 14 -12.24 2.60 -2.70
C ILE A 14 -11.73 3.96 -3.16
N ALA A 15 -11.44 4.15 -4.45
CA ALA A 15 -11.02 5.44 -5.00
C ALA A 15 -12.11 6.50 -4.89
N LEU A 16 -13.38 6.12 -5.05
CA LEU A 16 -14.54 6.99 -4.86
C LEU A 16 -14.77 7.40 -3.40
N ARG A 17 -14.20 6.68 -2.42
CA ARG A 17 -14.26 7.06 -1.01
C ARG A 17 -13.21 8.12 -0.70
N SER A 18 -13.65 9.38 -0.59
CA SER A 18 -12.79 10.55 -0.40
C SER A 18 -11.79 10.44 0.76
N PHE A 19 -12.18 9.75 1.85
CA PHE A 19 -11.36 9.57 3.04
C PHE A 19 -10.25 8.52 2.90
N VAL A 20 -10.37 7.58 1.95
CA VAL A 20 -9.34 6.56 1.71
C VAL A 20 -8.27 7.16 0.82
N ARG A 21 -7.03 7.24 1.27
CA ARG A 21 -5.91 7.74 0.44
C ARG A 21 -4.98 6.64 -0.04
N SER A 22 -4.89 5.56 0.73
CA SER A 22 -4.06 4.42 0.42
C SER A 22 -4.61 3.15 1.03
N PHE A 23 -4.07 2.02 0.60
CA PHE A 23 -4.43 0.70 1.11
C PHE A 23 -3.28 -0.29 0.94
N SER A 24 -3.26 -1.31 1.80
CA SER A 24 -2.32 -2.44 1.69
C SER A 24 -2.86 -3.50 0.72
N PRO A 25 -2.00 -4.19 -0.07
CA PRO A 25 -2.43 -5.31 -0.90
C PRO A 25 -3.04 -6.46 -0.07
N ILE A 26 -2.61 -6.63 1.19
CA ILE A 26 -3.19 -7.62 2.11
C ILE A 26 -4.66 -7.31 2.40
N ALA A 27 -5.03 -6.02 2.51
CA ALA A 27 -6.41 -5.64 2.75
C ALA A 27 -7.31 -6.04 1.56
N VAL A 28 -6.85 -5.81 0.33
CA VAL A 28 -7.55 -6.21 -0.90
C VAL A 28 -7.68 -7.74 -0.98
N SER A 29 -6.57 -8.46 -0.75
CA SER A 29 -6.54 -9.93 -0.72
C SER A 29 -7.55 -10.51 0.27
N LYS A 30 -7.62 -9.96 1.49
CA LYS A 30 -8.57 -10.40 2.52
C LYS A 30 -10.02 -10.12 2.14
N VAL A 31 -10.31 -8.92 1.64
CA VAL A 31 -11.69 -8.52 1.28
C VAL A 31 -12.23 -9.33 0.11
N LEU A 32 -11.40 -9.59 -0.91
CA LEU A 32 -11.80 -10.32 -2.11
C LEU A 32 -11.60 -11.85 -1.99
N ASN A 33 -11.02 -12.31 -0.88
CA ASN A 33 -10.63 -13.71 -0.67
C ASN A 33 -9.77 -14.25 -1.83
N LEU A 34 -8.77 -13.47 -2.23
CA LEU A 34 -7.86 -13.77 -3.34
C LEU A 34 -6.43 -14.02 -2.82
N PRO A 35 -5.64 -14.89 -3.47
CA PRO A 35 -4.23 -15.04 -3.16
C PRO A 35 -3.48 -13.71 -3.33
N LEU A 36 -2.51 -13.45 -2.45
CA LEU A 36 -1.81 -12.16 -2.42
C LEU A 36 -1.00 -11.87 -3.70
N ASN A 37 -0.36 -12.88 -4.29
CA ASN A 37 0.51 -12.67 -5.47
C ASN A 37 -0.26 -12.11 -6.68
N PRO A 38 -1.38 -12.70 -7.13
CA PRO A 38 -2.23 -12.10 -8.18
C PRO A 38 -2.74 -10.70 -7.84
N VAL A 39 -3.01 -10.43 -6.56
CA VAL A 39 -3.41 -9.08 -6.11
C VAL A 39 -2.28 -8.09 -6.31
N ILE A 40 -1.07 -8.40 -5.87
CA ILE A 40 0.11 -7.54 -6.06
C ILE A 40 0.38 -7.32 -7.55
N GLU A 41 0.32 -8.38 -8.37
CA GLU A 41 0.53 -8.29 -9.81
C GLU A 41 -0.47 -7.32 -10.45
N ARG A 42 -1.76 -7.42 -10.10
CA ARG A 42 -2.78 -6.52 -10.65
C ARG A 42 -2.62 -5.09 -10.15
N LEU A 43 -2.31 -4.89 -8.88
CA LEU A 43 -2.10 -3.53 -8.34
C LEU A 43 -0.86 -2.86 -8.96
N ASN A 44 0.19 -3.63 -9.29
CA ASN A 44 1.34 -3.12 -10.04
C ASN A 44 0.95 -2.71 -11.46
N TYR A 45 0.11 -3.49 -12.14
CA TYR A 45 -0.45 -3.10 -13.44
C TYR A 45 -1.23 -1.78 -13.35
N LEU A 46 -2.06 -1.60 -12.32
CA LEU A 46 -2.81 -0.35 -12.10
C LEU A 46 -1.87 0.83 -11.76
N LYS A 47 -0.78 0.57 -11.03
CA LYS A 47 0.29 1.55 -10.79
C LYS A 47 0.95 2.00 -12.09
N ASP A 48 1.29 1.07 -12.97
CA ASP A 48 1.90 1.40 -14.27
C ASP A 48 0.93 2.20 -15.17
N GLY A 49 -0.37 1.94 -15.02
CA GLY A 49 -1.45 2.75 -15.62
C GLY A 49 -1.74 4.09 -14.93
N LYS A 50 -0.89 4.54 -13.98
CA LYS A 50 -1.05 5.77 -13.18
C LYS A 50 -2.35 5.89 -12.40
N LYS A 51 -3.01 4.77 -12.10
CA LYS A 51 -4.19 4.74 -11.23
C LYS A 51 -3.80 4.72 -9.74
N LEU A 52 -2.63 4.16 -9.47
CA LEU A 52 -2.07 3.99 -8.14
C LEU A 52 -0.60 4.44 -8.12
N THR A 53 -0.10 4.78 -6.94
CA THR A 53 1.34 4.96 -6.67
C THR A 53 1.76 3.98 -5.57
N LEU A 54 2.79 3.18 -5.82
CA LEU A 54 3.36 2.29 -4.79
C LEU A 54 4.36 3.07 -3.93
N LYS A 55 4.18 2.97 -2.61
CA LYS A 55 5.14 3.42 -1.60
C LYS A 55 5.37 2.29 -0.60
N TYR A 56 6.31 2.49 0.30
CA TYR A 56 6.66 1.55 1.35
C TYR A 56 6.57 2.19 2.71
N GLU A 57 5.82 1.56 3.61
CA GLU A 57 5.78 1.90 5.02
C GLU A 57 6.85 1.10 5.76
N ILE A 58 7.75 1.79 6.43
CA ILE A 58 8.67 1.20 7.40
C ILE A 58 7.99 1.29 8.77
N ARG A 59 7.75 0.14 9.40
CA ARG A 59 7.00 0.05 10.66
C ARG A 59 7.89 -0.36 11.82
N CYS A 60 7.50 0.02 13.03
CA CYS A 60 8.12 -0.51 14.25
C CYS A 60 7.68 -1.96 14.47
N TYR A 61 8.59 -2.84 14.88
CA TYR A 61 8.24 -4.24 15.22
C TYR A 61 7.42 -4.34 16.51
N GLU A 62 7.66 -3.45 17.47
CA GLU A 62 7.05 -3.50 18.79
C GLU A 62 5.60 -3.00 18.79
N ASP A 63 5.36 -1.85 18.14
CA ASP A 63 4.08 -1.15 18.21
C ASP A 63 3.34 -1.05 16.87
N SER A 64 3.94 -1.57 15.78
CA SER A 64 3.40 -1.54 14.42
C SER A 64 3.12 -0.15 13.84
N ASN A 65 3.55 0.94 14.50
CA ASN A 65 3.39 2.28 13.98
C ASN A 65 4.28 2.50 12.76
N ILE A 66 3.79 3.33 11.85
CA ILE A 66 4.54 3.78 10.68
C ILE A 66 5.58 4.78 11.15
N ILE A 67 6.84 4.42 11.04
CA ILE A 67 7.97 5.30 11.33
C ILE A 67 8.23 6.21 10.14
N LYS A 68 8.14 5.64 8.92
CA LYS A 68 8.42 6.37 7.69
C LYS A 68 7.66 5.80 6.50
N VAL A 69 7.32 6.67 5.56
CA VAL A 69 6.82 6.30 4.23
C VAL A 69 7.84 6.75 3.18
N VAL A 70 8.24 5.85 2.29
CA VAL A 70 9.28 6.09 1.28
C VAL A 70 8.88 5.52 -0.08
N ASP A 71 9.37 6.12 -1.16
CA ASP A 71 9.14 5.61 -2.51
C ASP A 71 10.09 4.44 -2.85
N ASP A 72 11.29 4.46 -2.26
CA ASP A 72 12.28 3.39 -2.32
C ASP A 72 12.88 3.16 -0.93
N PHE A 73 12.95 1.89 -0.53
CA PHE A 73 13.45 1.47 0.77
C PHE A 73 14.91 0.98 0.73
N SER A 74 15.51 0.85 -0.47
CA SER A 74 16.86 0.28 -0.63
C SER A 74 17.92 0.96 0.27
N GLY A 75 17.84 2.28 0.37
CA GLY A 75 18.73 3.10 1.19
C GLY A 75 18.46 3.04 2.70
N PHE A 76 17.48 2.27 3.15
CA PHE A 76 17.12 2.12 4.57
C PHE A 76 17.50 0.76 5.15
N ILE A 77 17.61 -0.29 4.34
CA ILE A 77 17.96 -1.63 4.81
C ILE A 77 19.25 -1.62 5.66
N GLY A 78 19.19 -2.23 6.85
CA GLY A 78 20.29 -2.30 7.81
C GLY A 78 20.56 -0.99 8.57
N LYS A 79 19.81 0.08 8.31
CA LYS A 79 19.87 1.31 9.11
C LYS A 79 18.96 1.20 10.32
N LYS A 80 19.28 1.95 11.37
CA LYS A 80 18.39 2.15 12.52
C LYS A 80 17.53 3.40 12.31
N LEU A 81 16.25 3.28 12.64
CA LEU A 81 15.32 4.40 12.71
C LEU A 81 14.73 4.49 14.10
N TYR A 82 14.59 5.70 14.63
CA TYR A 82 13.99 5.93 15.93
C TYR A 82 12.46 5.97 15.85
N CYS A 83 11.79 5.15 16.65
CA CYS A 83 10.35 5.17 16.82
C CYS A 83 9.97 6.05 18.02
N LYS A 84 9.17 7.09 17.77
CA LYS A 84 8.72 8.03 18.81
C LYS A 84 7.69 7.43 19.78
N ASN A 85 7.06 6.31 19.41
CA ASN A 85 5.97 5.73 20.18
C ASN A 85 6.47 4.75 21.25
N CYS A 86 7.46 3.91 20.91
CA CYS A 86 8.09 2.99 21.86
C CYS A 86 9.41 3.54 22.46
N ASP A 87 9.88 4.72 22.03
CA ASP A 87 11.12 5.35 22.48
C ASP A 87 12.37 4.47 22.25
N ASP A 88 12.43 3.82 21.07
CA ASP A 88 13.51 2.86 20.74
C ASP A 88 14.00 2.99 19.29
N GLU A 89 15.21 2.50 19.04
CA GLU A 89 15.80 2.36 17.71
C GLU A 89 15.55 0.97 17.13
N ILE A 90 14.89 0.91 15.99
CA ILE A 90 14.64 -0.34 15.26
C ILE A 90 15.51 -0.42 14.02
N GLU A 91 16.11 -1.60 13.80
CA GLU A 91 16.80 -1.89 12.55
C GLU A 91 15.78 -2.12 11.43
N VAL A 92 16.05 -1.60 10.24
CA VAL A 92 15.17 -1.77 9.08
C VAL A 92 15.53 -3.06 8.34
N GLY A 93 14.61 -4.02 8.36
CA GLY A 93 14.67 -5.30 7.65
C GLY A 93 13.55 -5.45 6.62
N LEU A 94 13.53 -6.54 5.87
CA LEU A 94 12.44 -6.79 4.90
C LEU A 94 11.11 -7.14 5.58
N ASP A 95 11.16 -7.56 6.84
CA ASP A 95 10.05 -7.96 7.68
C ASP A 95 9.28 -6.78 8.29
N ASN A 96 9.85 -5.56 8.33
CA ASN A 96 9.13 -4.34 8.71
C ASN A 96 8.85 -3.37 7.56
N ILE A 97 9.03 -3.80 6.31
CA ILE A 97 8.73 -2.99 5.14
C ILE A 97 7.47 -3.50 4.48
N PHE A 98 6.47 -2.63 4.37
CA PHE A 98 5.15 -3.01 3.86
C PHE A 98 4.80 -2.19 2.61
N PRO A 99 4.45 -2.83 1.49
CA PRO A 99 3.97 -2.13 0.31
C PRO A 99 2.59 -1.52 0.58
N VAL A 100 2.41 -0.28 0.16
CA VAL A 100 1.15 0.47 0.28
C VAL A 100 0.89 1.22 -1.02
N TYR A 101 -0.32 1.04 -1.55
CA TYR A 101 -0.75 1.69 -2.78
C TYR A 101 -1.57 2.92 -2.44
N TYR A 102 -1.12 4.07 -2.91
CA TYR A 102 -1.84 5.34 -2.84
C TYR A 102 -2.70 5.50 -4.08
N ILE A 103 -3.93 5.99 -3.89
CA ILE A 103 -4.83 6.31 -5.00
C ILE A 103 -4.36 7.61 -5.62
N ASP A 104 -4.18 7.61 -6.94
CA ASP A 104 -3.84 8.81 -7.68
C ASP A 104 -5.04 9.78 -7.71
N ASP A 105 -4.78 11.08 -7.45
CA ASP A 105 -5.84 12.08 -7.38
C ASP A 105 -6.48 12.32 -8.76
N ASP A 106 -5.70 12.28 -9.85
CA ASP A 106 -6.24 12.42 -11.21
C ASP A 106 -7.15 11.23 -11.55
N TYR A 107 -6.76 10.02 -11.12
CA TYR A 107 -7.59 8.83 -11.29
C TYR A 107 -8.92 8.95 -10.54
N ARG A 108 -8.89 9.43 -9.30
CA ARG A 108 -10.09 9.69 -8.51
C ARG A 108 -11.01 10.71 -9.19
N GLU A 109 -10.45 11.80 -9.70
CA GLU A 109 -11.25 12.82 -10.40
C GLU A 109 -11.83 12.31 -11.72
N TYR A 110 -11.11 11.41 -12.41
CA TYR A 110 -11.63 10.71 -13.58
C TYR A 110 -12.86 9.85 -13.23
N LEU A 111 -12.80 9.08 -12.15
CA LEU A 111 -13.90 8.21 -11.72
C LEU A 111 -15.14 8.99 -11.25
N LYS A 112 -15.00 10.21 -10.72
CA LYS A 112 -16.15 11.02 -10.32
C LYS A 112 -16.94 11.61 -11.50
N LYS A 113 -16.31 11.66 -12.68
CA LYS A 113 -16.87 12.28 -13.90
C LYS A 113 -17.52 11.27 -14.84
N ASN A 114 -17.37 9.97 -14.59
CA ASN A 114 -17.87 8.86 -15.42
C ASN A 114 -18.67 7.87 -14.56
#